data_AF-F6SI98-F1
#
_entry.id   AF-F6SI98-F1
#
_cell.length_a   1.000
_cell.length_b   1.000
_cell.length_c   1.000
_cell.angle_alpha   90.00
_cell.angle_beta   90.00
_cell.angle_gamma   90.00
#
_symmetry.space_group_name_H-M   'P 1'
#
loop_
_entity.id
_entity.type
_entity.pdbx_description
1 polymer ?
#
loop_
_entity_poly.entity_id
_entity_poly.type
_entity_poly.pdbx_seq_one_letter_code
_entity_poly.pdbx_strand_id
1 'polypeptide(L)'
;MLTSNSENIARKIREKCKSWLDNLSIISLDEDNEIKHRGLVVVNNVVAACKFAAEDIVKSNILEILMGLSKDSTLGGSKVQDLSISCLKKLESDNFIQSTGL
;
A
#
# COMPACT_ATOMS: atom_id res chain seq x y z
N MET A 1 5.09 13.93 5.26
CA MET A 1 5.79 12.61 5.18
C MET A 1 6.84 12.71 4.08
N LEU A 2 7.98 12.02 4.19
CA LEU A 2 8.99 12.02 3.11
C LEU A 2 8.43 11.45 1.80
N THR A 3 7.48 10.50 1.88
CA THR A 3 6.85 9.89 0.71
C THR A 3 5.66 10.68 0.18
N SER A 4 5.34 11.88 0.69
CA SER A 4 4.16 12.67 0.29
C SER A 4 4.09 12.88 -1.24
N ASN A 5 3.35 11.98 -1.91
CA ASN A 5 3.10 11.88 -3.35
C ASN A 5 4.23 12.36 -4.29
N SER A 6 5.49 12.07 -3.94
CA SER A 6 6.65 12.51 -4.73
C SER A 6 7.15 11.39 -5.61
N GLU A 7 6.93 11.52 -6.93
CA GLU A 7 7.35 10.51 -7.91
C GLU A 7 8.86 10.20 -7.80
N ASN A 8 9.70 11.23 -7.62
CA ASN A 8 11.15 11.08 -7.48
C ASN A 8 11.53 10.21 -6.28
N ILE A 9 10.80 10.32 -5.17
CA ILE A 9 11.08 9.55 -3.95
C ILE A 9 10.55 8.12 -4.11
N ALA A 10 9.33 7.96 -4.64
CA ALA A 10 8.77 6.64 -4.94
C ALA A 10 9.67 5.84 -5.90
N ARG A 11 10.22 6.50 -6.93
CA ARG A 11 11.17 5.90 -7.85
C ARG A 11 12.48 5.49 -7.16
N LYS A 12 13.03 6.34 -6.30
CA LYS A 12 14.24 6.01 -5.52
C LYS A 12 14.03 4.82 -4.58
N ILE A 13 12.86 4.70 -3.96
CA ILE A 13 12.53 3.53 -3.13
C ILE A 13 12.65 2.26 -3.97
N ARG A 14 12.01 2.24 -5.14
CA ARG A 14 12.06 1.11 -6.06
C ARG A 14 13.47 0.78 -6.56
N GLU A 15 14.24 1.79 -6.94
CA GLU A 15 15.54 1.62 -7.59
C GLU A 15 16.71 1.39 -6.63
N LYS A 16 16.63 1.94 -5.41
CA LYS A 16 17.78 1.99 -4.48
C LYS A 16 17.57 1.14 -3.23
N CYS A 17 16.33 0.90 -2.81
CA CYS A 17 16.07 0.05 -1.65
C CYS A 17 16.02 -1.41 -2.07
N LYS A 18 16.96 -2.21 -1.55
CA LYS A 18 16.93 -3.67 -1.72
C LYS A 18 15.71 -4.25 -1.01
N SER A 19 15.07 -5.25 -1.62
CA SER A 19 13.92 -5.96 -1.04
C SER A 19 12.81 -5.05 -0.51
N TRP A 20 12.58 -3.92 -1.19
CA TRP A 20 11.65 -2.89 -0.71
C TRP A 20 10.21 -3.41 -0.57
N LEU A 21 9.78 -4.32 -1.45
CA LEU A 21 8.48 -4.99 -1.36
C LEU A 21 8.40 -5.86 -0.09
N ASP A 22 9.36 -6.75 0.12
CA ASP A 22 9.40 -7.63 1.30
C ASP A 22 9.38 -6.82 2.60
N ASN A 23 10.20 -5.75 2.65
CA ASN A 23 10.25 -4.85 3.80
C ASN A 23 8.90 -4.16 4.04
N LEU A 24 8.24 -3.67 2.98
CA LEU A 24 6.91 -3.06 3.11
C LEU A 24 5.85 -4.07 3.52
N SER A 25 5.91 -5.30 3.04
CA SER A 25 5.01 -6.38 3.46
C SER A 25 5.15 -6.69 4.94
N ILE A 26 6.38 -6.80 5.44
CA ILE A 26 6.67 -7.01 6.87
C ILE A 26 6.09 -5.86 7.71
N ILE A 27 6.37 -4.61 7.33
CA ILE A 27 5.86 -3.43 8.06
C ILE A 27 4.33 -3.37 8.02
N SER A 28 3.70 -3.76 6.91
CA SER A 28 2.24 -3.75 6.77
C SER A 28 1.53 -4.86 7.56
N LEU A 29 2.28 -5.83 8.06
CA LEU A 29 1.80 -6.94 8.90
C LEU A 29 2.23 -6.81 10.37
N ASP A 30 2.87 -5.70 10.74
CA ASP A 30 3.36 -5.48 12.10
C ASP A 30 2.21 -5.54 13.14
N GLU A 31 2.48 -6.04 14.34
CA GLU A 31 1.49 -6.09 15.41
C GLU A 31 1.17 -4.70 15.96
N ASP A 32 2.13 -3.78 15.89
CA ASP A 32 1.94 -2.39 16.26
C ASP A 32 1.14 -1.64 15.17
N ASN A 33 -0.04 -1.17 15.56
CA ASN A 33 -0.95 -0.48 14.65
C ASN A 33 -0.40 0.87 14.13
N GLU A 34 0.46 1.56 14.87
CA GLU A 34 1.10 2.78 14.37
C GLU A 34 2.16 2.46 13.30
N ILE A 35 2.96 1.41 13.50
CA ILE A 35 3.95 0.95 12.52
C ILE A 35 3.24 0.50 11.25
N LYS A 36 2.22 -0.36 11.40
CA LYS A 36 1.36 -0.83 10.31
C LYS A 36 0.74 0.32 9.52
N HIS A 37 0.11 1.27 10.22
CA HIS A 37 -0.48 2.45 9.59
C HIS A 37 0.57 3.24 8.79
N ARG A 38 1.77 3.46 9.35
CA ARG A 38 2.84 4.17 8.64
C ARG A 38 3.32 3.41 7.40
N GLY A 39 3.41 2.08 7.48
CA GLY A 39 3.68 1.22 6.33
C GLY A 39 2.67 1.42 5.20
N LEU A 40 1.38 1.37 5.54
CA LEU A 40 0.30 1.59 4.56
C LEU A 40 0.28 2.99 3.98
N VAL A 41 0.61 4.02 4.76
CA VAL A 41 0.76 5.38 4.22
C VAL A 41 1.87 5.41 3.17
N VAL A 42 2.98 4.70 3.38
CA VAL A 42 4.06 4.59 2.38
C VAL A 42 3.56 3.87 1.13
N VAL A 43 2.87 2.74 1.27
CA VAL A 43 2.27 1.99 0.15
C VAL A 43 1.35 2.90 -0.67
N ASN A 44 0.38 3.54 -0.02
CA ASN A 44 -0.60 4.40 -0.67
C ASN A 44 0.07 5.57 -1.41
N ASN A 45 1.08 6.19 -0.79
CA ASN A 45 1.83 7.27 -1.42
C ASN A 45 2.66 6.82 -2.63
N VAL A 46 3.27 5.63 -2.56
CA VAL A 46 4.06 5.08 -3.66
C VAL A 46 3.17 4.71 -4.84
N VAL A 47 2.02 4.08 -4.58
CA VAL A 47 1.00 3.78 -5.59
C VAL A 47 0.51 5.05 -6.28
N ALA A 48 0.19 6.09 -5.51
CA ALA A 48 -0.30 7.34 -6.05
C ALA A 48 0.76 8.12 -6.86
N ALA A 49 2.04 7.97 -6.51
CA ALA A 49 3.12 8.78 -7.07
C ALA A 49 3.81 8.15 -8.28
N CYS A 50 3.83 6.81 -8.41
CA CYS A 50 4.64 6.14 -9.43
C CYS A 50 3.96 4.89 -9.99
N LYS A 51 3.58 4.94 -11.27
CA LYS A 51 2.89 3.85 -11.98
C LYS A 51 3.65 2.52 -11.92
N PHE A 52 4.96 2.52 -12.19
CA PHE A 52 5.77 1.30 -12.16
C PHE A 52 5.85 0.66 -10.76
N ALA A 53 5.93 1.47 -9.71
CA ALA A 53 5.93 0.95 -8.35
C ALA A 53 4.55 0.40 -7.96
N ALA A 54 3.47 0.99 -8.46
CA ALA A 54 2.12 0.44 -8.31
C ALA A 54 1.97 -0.93 -9.00
N GLU A 55 2.52 -1.12 -10.20
CA GLU A 55 2.53 -2.42 -10.88
C GLU A 55 3.27 -3.50 -10.07
N ASP A 56 4.40 -3.14 -9.46
CA ASP A 56 5.17 -4.05 -8.61
C ASP A 56 4.39 -4.41 -7.34
N ILE A 57 3.70 -3.45 -6.72
CA ILE A 57 2.84 -3.68 -5.55
C ILE A 57 1.71 -4.65 -5.88
N VAL A 58 1.05 -4.48 -7.03
CA VAL A 58 -0.04 -5.34 -7.49
C VAL A 58 0.42 -6.77 -7.75
N LYS A 59 1.67 -6.96 -8.17
CA LYS A 59 2.29 -8.29 -8.39
C LYS A 59 2.87 -8.91 -7.12
N SER A 60 2.83 -8.19 -5.99
CA SER A 60 3.39 -8.63 -4.71
C SER A 60 2.31 -9.07 -3.73
N ASN A 61 2.72 -9.70 -2.64
CA ASN A 61 1.84 -10.04 -1.52
C ASN A 61 1.23 -8.81 -0.81
N ILE A 62 1.72 -7.60 -1.06
CA ILE A 62 1.12 -6.36 -0.51
C ILE A 62 -0.33 -6.22 -0.96
N LEU A 63 -0.68 -6.61 -2.19
CA LEU A 63 -2.07 -6.56 -2.65
C LEU A 63 -2.99 -7.46 -1.81
N GLU A 64 -2.54 -8.67 -1.50
CA GLU A 64 -3.27 -9.60 -0.63
C GLU A 64 -3.42 -9.04 0.79
N ILE A 65 -2.36 -8.43 1.32
CA ILE A 65 -2.39 -7.75 2.63
C ILE A 65 -3.43 -6.63 2.62
N LEU A 66 -3.45 -5.77 1.59
CA LEU A 66 -4.44 -4.69 1.47
C LEU A 66 -5.88 -5.23 1.44
N MET A 67 -6.12 -6.30 0.67
CA MET A 67 -7.44 -6.94 0.60
C MET A 67 -7.87 -7.60 1.91
N GLY A 68 -6.91 -8.20 2.63
CA GLY A 68 -7.15 -8.77 3.95
C GLY A 68 -7.54 -7.69 4.96
N LEU A 69 -6.75 -6.62 5.04
CA LEU A 69 -6.98 -5.50 5.95
C LEU A 69 -8.25 -4.72 5.64
N SER A 70 -8.66 -4.62 4.37
CA SER A 70 -9.92 -3.96 4.00
C SER A 70 -11.15 -4.73 4.48
N LYS A 71 -11.07 -6.07 4.54
CA LYS A 71 -12.18 -6.96 4.93
C LYS A 71 -12.13 -7.40 6.39
N ASP A 72 -11.08 -7.05 7.11
CA ASP A 72 -10.91 -7.40 8.51
C ASP A 72 -11.95 -6.66 9.38
N SER A 73 -12.90 -7.40 9.92
CA SER A 73 -13.96 -6.87 10.77
C SER A 73 -13.45 -6.39 12.13
N THR A 74 -12.29 -6.88 12.58
CA THR A 74 -11.65 -6.43 13.83
C THR A 74 -11.08 -5.02 13.71
N LEU A 75 -10.79 -4.58 12.48
CA LEU A 75 -10.27 -3.26 12.15
C LEU A 75 -11.38 -2.25 11.78
N GLY A 76 -12.64 -2.61 12.00
CA GLY A 76 -13.83 -1.80 11.67
C GLY A 76 -13.70 -0.32 12.03
N GLY A 77 -13.58 0.54 11.02
CA GLY A 77 -13.48 2.00 11.18
C GLY A 77 -12.11 2.50 11.65
N SER A 78 -11.07 1.66 11.58
CA SER A 78 -9.70 2.07 11.85
C SER A 78 -9.06 2.77 10.64
N LYS A 79 -8.10 3.67 10.92
CA LYS A 79 -7.31 4.34 9.87
C LYS A 79 -6.58 3.35 8.95
N VAL A 80 -6.22 2.17 9.47
CA VAL A 80 -5.57 1.09 8.72
C VAL A 80 -6.53 0.52 7.68
N GLN A 81 -7.77 0.24 8.06
CA GLN A 81 -8.80 -0.25 7.15
C GLN A 81 -9.14 0.81 6.10
N ASP A 82 -9.34 2.06 6.51
CA ASP A 82 -9.65 3.18 5.62
C ASP A 82 -8.55 3.42 4.57
N LEU A 83 -7.29 3.36 4.98
CA LEU A 83 -6.14 3.47 4.07
C LEU A 83 -6.08 2.30 3.09
N SER A 84 -6.33 1.08 3.57
CA SER A 84 -6.33 -0.12 2.72
C SER A 84 -7.40 -0.01 1.63
N ILE A 85 -8.62 0.37 2.01
CA ILE A 85 -9.74 0.61 1.08
C ILE A 85 -9.40 1.73 0.10
N SER A 86 -8.83 2.85 0.58
CA SER A 86 -8.46 3.99 -0.26
C SER A 86 -7.40 3.61 -1.29
N CYS A 87 -6.41 2.82 -0.89
CA CYS A 87 -5.36 2.33 -1.77
C CYS A 87 -5.92 1.38 -2.85
N LEU A 88 -6.81 0.45 -2.46
CA LEU A 88 -7.45 -0.47 -3.42
C LEU A 88 -8.32 0.29 -4.44
N LYS A 89 -9.14 1.25 -3.98
CA LYS A 89 -9.93 2.11 -4.87
C LYS A 89 -9.06 2.89 -5.85
N LYS A 90 -7.89 3.34 -5.42
CA LYS A 90 -6.93 4.02 -6.29
C LYS A 90 -6.35 3.08 -7.35
N LEU A 91 -6.01 1.84 -6.97
CA LEU A 91 -5.54 0.83 -7.91
C LEU A 91 -6.63 0.45 -8.92
N GLU A 92 -7.89 0.39 -8.51
CA GLU A 92 -9.03 0.19 -9.41
C GLU A 92 -9.23 1.36 -10.37
N SER A 93 -9.23 2.61 -9.86
CA SER A 93 -9.42 3.80 -10.69
C SER A 93 -8.34 3.95 -11.76
N ASP A 94 -7.12 3.51 -11.44
CA ASP A 94 -5.96 3.58 -12.32
C ASP A 94 -5.83 2.31 -13.21
N ASN A 95 -6.81 1.40 -13.15
CA ASN A 95 -6.93 0.14 -13.92
C ASN A 95 -5.78 -0.87 -13.68
N PHE A 96 -5.21 -0.88 -12.48
CA PHE A 96 -4.23 -1.91 -12.10
C PHE A 96 -4.88 -3.22 -11.65
N ILE A 97 -6.07 -3.16 -11.08
CA ILE A 97 -6.85 -4.31 -10.62
C ILE A 97 -8.30 -4.20 -11.12
N GLN A 98 -8.98 -5.34 -11.26
CA GLN A 98 -10.41 -5.37 -11.53
C GLN A 98 -11.20 -4.91 -10.30
N SER A 99 -12.44 -4.47 -10.50
CA SER A 99 -13.30 -4.03 -9.40
C SER A 99 -13.42 -5.15 -8.36
N THR A 100 -12.82 -4.90 -7.20
CA THR A 100 -12.89 -5.72 -6.02
C THR A 100 -14.08 -5.16 -5.27
N GLY A 101 -15.19 -5.90 -5.16
CA GLY A 101 -16.43 -5.40 -4.53
C GLY A 101 -16.23 -5.00 -3.07
N LEU A 102 -15.77 -3.76 -2.85
CA LEU A 102 -15.41 -3.09 -1.60
C LEU A 102 -16.48 -2.09 -1.19
#